data_AF-A0A441VDH7-F1
#
_entry.id   AF-A0A441VDH7-F1
#
_cell.length_a   1.000
_cell.length_b   1.000
_cell.length_c   1.000
_cell.angle_alpha   90.00
_cell.angle_beta   90.00
_cell.angle_gamma   90.00
#
_symmetry.space_group_name_H-M   'P 1'
#
loop_
_entity.id
_entity.type
_entity.pdbx_description
1 polymer ?
#
loop_
_entity_poly.entity_id
_entity_poly.type
_entity_poly.pdbx_seq_one_letter_code
_entity_poly.pdbx_strand_id
1 'polypeptide(L)'
;GVDPARVHSQWQFYQSLEPKFVLKRLVASLSPPKSVRLSIVEDRIIAEGEAPDTWIDGARAAARQLSAGGPVFDISRVRDVSPEARAAEHWQTYVSRLEAQPGIIVAEQKVRDGQFYIAGLRDPLAADPQ
;
A
#
# COMPACT_ATOMS: atom_id res chain seq x y z
N GLY A 1 -36.98 36.71 26.82
CA GLY A 1 -36.17 35.70 26.13
C GLY A 1 -37.07 34.61 25.58
N VAL A 2 -36.63 33.88 24.56
CA VAL A 2 -37.39 32.75 24.00
C VAL A 2 -37.31 31.55 24.96
N ASP A 3 -38.42 30.82 25.13
CA ASP A 3 -38.51 29.59 25.94
C ASP A 3 -37.85 28.41 25.18
N PRO A 4 -36.76 27.82 25.71
CA PRO A 4 -36.08 26.69 25.08
C PRO A 4 -36.96 25.44 24.91
N ALA A 5 -37.98 25.24 25.76
CA ALA A 5 -38.87 24.08 25.69
C ALA A 5 -39.76 24.09 24.43
N ARG A 6 -39.86 25.24 23.76
CA ARG A 6 -40.60 25.43 22.51
C ARG A 6 -39.71 25.39 21.27
N VAL A 7 -38.42 25.11 21.42
CA VAL A 7 -37.47 25.02 20.31
C VAL A 7 -37.30 23.57 19.88
N HIS A 8 -37.72 23.26 18.65
CA HIS A 8 -37.42 21.99 18.00
C HIS A 8 -36.10 22.14 17.23
N SER A 9 -35.02 21.57 17.76
CA SER A 9 -33.71 21.60 17.12
C SER A 9 -33.42 20.33 16.33
N GLN A 10 -32.86 20.49 15.14
CA GLN A 10 -32.37 19.39 14.31
C GLN A 10 -30.91 19.66 13.93
N TRP A 11 -30.02 18.75 14.29
CA TRP A 11 -28.58 18.86 14.05
C TRP A 11 -28.13 17.80 13.06
N GLN A 12 -27.18 18.16 12.20
CA GLN A 12 -26.48 17.24 11.32
C GLN A 12 -25.02 17.15 11.75
N PHE A 13 -24.39 15.99 11.60
CA PHE A 13 -22.98 15.84 11.90
C PHE A 13 -22.15 16.70 10.95
N TYR A 14 -21.39 17.65 11.50
CA TYR A 14 -20.35 18.35 10.76
C TYR A 14 -19.01 17.66 11.01
N GLN A 15 -18.34 17.24 9.93
CA GLN A 15 -16.94 16.80 10.00
C GLN A 15 -16.05 17.89 9.41
N SER A 16 -15.12 18.43 10.20
CA SER A 16 -14.09 19.30 9.63
C SER A 16 -13.20 18.50 8.68
N LEU A 17 -12.99 19.07 7.50
CA LEU A 17 -12.06 18.59 6.48
C LEU A 17 -10.67 19.22 6.62
N GLU A 18 -10.42 20.02 7.64
CA GLU A 18 -9.07 20.53 7.88
C GLU A 18 -8.10 19.36 8.12
N PRO A 19 -6.89 19.39 7.50
CA PRO A 19 -5.94 18.27 7.53
C PRO A 19 -5.65 17.71 8.91
N LYS A 20 -5.55 18.57 9.93
CA LYS A 20 -5.27 18.14 11.32
C LYS A 20 -6.37 17.23 11.90
N PHE A 21 -7.63 17.44 11.55
CA PHE A 21 -8.74 16.61 12.02
C PHE A 21 -8.87 15.34 11.19
N VAL A 22 -8.64 15.45 9.87
CA VAL A 22 -8.60 14.28 8.98
C VAL A 22 -7.46 13.35 9.38
N LEU A 23 -6.26 13.87 9.68
CA LEU A 23 -5.11 13.11 10.16
C LEU A 23 -5.45 12.30 11.43
N LYS A 24 -6.08 12.94 12.42
CA LYS A 24 -6.49 12.25 13.66
C LYS A 24 -7.48 11.11 13.37
N ARG A 25 -8.43 11.32 12.45
CA ARG A 25 -9.37 10.27 12.04
C ARG A 25 -8.67 9.13 11.30
N LEU A 26 -7.76 9.44 10.37
CA LEU A 26 -6.98 8.44 9.65
C LEU A 26 -6.15 7.57 10.60
N VAL A 27 -5.47 8.18 11.59
CA VAL A 27 -4.73 7.42 12.61
C VAL A 27 -5.66 6.49 13.38
N ALA A 28 -6.82 6.98 13.81
CA ALA A 28 -7.78 6.17 14.57
C ALA A 28 -8.43 5.05 13.73
N SER A 29 -8.75 5.32 12.46
CA SER A 29 -9.45 4.37 11.59
C SER A 29 -8.53 3.34 10.96
N LEU A 30 -7.33 3.75 10.54
CA LEU A 30 -6.39 2.88 9.83
C LEU A 30 -5.43 2.14 10.77
N SER A 31 -5.27 2.58 12.03
CA SER A 31 -4.32 1.99 12.99
C SER A 31 -2.94 1.73 12.36
N PRO A 32 -2.24 2.78 11.88
CA PRO A 32 -1.00 2.62 11.13
C PRO A 32 0.03 1.77 11.88
N PRO A 33 0.75 0.86 11.19
CA PRO A 33 1.89 0.17 11.77
C PRO A 33 2.90 1.16 12.34
N LYS A 34 3.70 0.74 13.33
CA LYS A 34 4.72 1.61 13.96
C LYS A 34 5.76 2.14 12.97
N SER A 35 5.97 1.43 11.86
CA SER A 35 6.85 1.80 10.75
C SER A 35 6.25 2.85 9.81
N VAL A 36 4.94 3.11 9.87
CA VAL A 36 4.26 4.11 9.06
C VAL A 36 4.09 5.39 9.84
N ARG A 37 4.58 6.50 9.28
CA ARG A 37 4.34 7.85 9.79
C ARG A 37 3.34 8.55 8.90
N LEU A 38 2.36 9.19 9.53
CA LEU A 38 1.45 10.13 8.86
C LEU A 38 1.84 11.55 9.27
N SER A 39 2.02 12.44 8.29
CA SER A 39 2.37 13.84 8.52
C SER A 39 1.57 14.76 7.60
N ILE A 40 1.44 16.03 7.98
CA ILE A 40 0.85 17.07 7.13
C ILE A 40 1.99 17.86 6.50
N VAL A 41 2.00 17.93 5.18
CA VAL A 41 2.92 18.76 4.40
C VAL A 41 2.05 19.67 3.55
N GLU A 42 2.10 20.98 3.85
CA GLU A 42 1.18 21.98 3.30
C GLU A 42 -0.27 21.61 3.61
N ASP A 43 -1.07 21.24 2.60
CA ASP A 43 -2.47 20.82 2.73
C ASP A 43 -2.67 19.33 2.38
N ARG A 44 -1.58 18.56 2.35
CA ARG A 44 -1.59 17.12 2.05
C ARG A 44 -1.23 16.32 3.27
N ILE A 45 -1.86 15.15 3.41
CA ILE A 45 -1.47 14.14 4.37
C ILE A 45 -0.58 13.14 3.66
N ILE A 46 0.67 13.01 4.10
CA ILE A 46 1.64 12.07 3.54
C ILE A 46 1.78 10.87 4.48
N ALA A 47 1.59 9.67 3.94
CA ALA A 47 2.00 8.42 4.58
C ALA A 47 3.37 7.98 4.05
N GLU A 48 4.29 7.68 4.95
CA GLU A 48 5.62 7.18 4.62
C GLU A 48 6.01 6.02 5.53
N GLY A 49 6.72 5.05 4.98
CA GLY A 49 7.22 3.90 5.74
C GLY A 49 6.90 2.55 5.11
N GLU A 50 6.80 1.53 5.93
CA GLU A 50 6.59 0.14 5.50
C GLU A 50 5.31 -0.42 6.10
N ALA A 51 4.49 -1.07 5.27
CA ALA A 51 3.22 -1.63 5.71
C ALA A 51 2.88 -2.93 4.95
N PRO A 52 2.04 -3.82 5.53
CA PRO A 52 1.46 -4.91 4.78
C PRO A 52 0.43 -4.39 3.76
N ASP A 53 0.24 -5.15 2.69
CA ASP A 53 -0.74 -4.94 1.62
C ASP A 53 -2.14 -4.58 2.13
N THR A 54 -2.62 -5.29 3.15
CA THR A 54 -3.93 -5.11 3.78
C THR A 54 -4.12 -3.70 4.36
N TRP A 55 -3.06 -3.14 4.97
CA TRP A 55 -3.09 -1.76 5.46
C TRP A 55 -3.05 -0.76 4.30
N ILE A 56 -2.21 -1.03 3.29
CA ILE A 56 -2.08 -0.19 2.09
C ILE A 56 -3.41 -0.10 1.34
N ASP A 57 -4.16 -1.19 1.24
CA ASP A 57 -5.48 -1.21 0.62
C ASP A 57 -6.52 -0.39 1.40
N GLY A 58 -6.51 -0.50 2.73
CA GLY A 58 -7.31 0.36 3.60
C GLY A 58 -6.97 1.84 3.43
N ALA A 59 -5.68 2.17 3.38
CA ALA A 59 -5.21 3.53 3.17
C ALA A 59 -5.61 4.07 1.78
N ARG A 60 -5.53 3.23 0.74
CA ARG A 60 -5.95 3.56 -0.63
C ARG A 60 -7.46 3.79 -0.72
N ALA A 61 -8.26 3.01 0.02
CA ALA A 61 -9.70 3.23 0.13
C ALA A 61 -10.02 4.58 0.79
N ALA A 62 -9.33 4.90 1.89
CA ALA A 62 -9.49 6.19 2.56
C ALA A 62 -9.08 7.37 1.65
N ALA A 63 -8.00 7.23 0.87
CA ALA A 63 -7.56 8.26 -0.07
C ALA A 63 -8.61 8.55 -1.15
N ARG A 64 -9.27 7.52 -1.71
CA ARG A 64 -10.38 7.68 -2.66
C ARG A 64 -11.60 8.36 -2.04
N GLN A 65 -11.86 8.16 -0.75
CA GLN A 65 -12.96 8.83 -0.07
C GLN A 65 -12.67 10.33 0.13
N LEU A 66 -11.41 10.68 0.43
CA LEU A 66 -11.00 12.06 0.64
C LEU A 66 -10.90 12.88 -0.65
N SER A 67 -10.71 12.26 -1.82
CA SER A 67 -10.69 13.01 -3.08
C SER A 67 -11.99 13.75 -3.40
N ALA A 68 -13.09 13.48 -2.68
CA ALA A 68 -14.35 14.20 -2.75
C ALA A 68 -14.38 15.51 -1.92
N GLY A 69 -13.28 16.28 -1.93
CA GLY A 69 -13.21 17.61 -1.31
C GLY A 69 -12.47 17.70 0.04
N GLY A 70 -11.85 16.60 0.50
CA GLY A 70 -10.91 16.60 1.61
C GLY A 70 -9.46 16.79 1.15
N PRO A 71 -8.50 16.85 2.10
CA PRO A 71 -7.08 16.93 1.79
C PRO A 71 -6.62 15.67 1.06
N VAL A 72 -5.66 15.82 0.16
CA VAL A 72 -5.03 14.67 -0.52
C VAL A 72 -4.36 13.79 0.53
N PHE A 73 -4.68 12.50 0.51
CA PHE A 73 -3.97 11.48 1.30
C PHE A 73 -3.02 10.72 0.38
N ASP A 74 -1.76 11.12 0.38
CA ASP A 74 -0.70 10.57 -0.43
C ASP A 74 -0.04 9.39 0.29
N ILE A 75 -0.19 8.20 -0.31
CA ILE A 75 0.39 6.95 0.19
C ILE A 75 1.54 6.42 -0.67
N SER A 76 2.00 7.22 -1.65
CA SER A 76 3.02 6.80 -2.62
C SER A 76 4.38 6.47 -2.02
N ARG A 77 4.63 6.93 -0.78
CA ARG A 77 5.88 6.69 -0.04
C ARG A 77 5.78 5.52 0.94
N VAL A 78 4.70 4.75 0.88
CA VAL A 78 4.56 3.51 1.66
C VAL A 78 5.01 2.33 0.82
N ARG A 79 6.01 1.61 1.30
CA ARG A 79 6.50 0.38 0.69
C ARG A 79 5.72 -0.82 1.23
N ASP A 80 5.27 -1.67 0.32
CA ASP A 80 4.71 -2.97 0.68
C ASP A 80 5.83 -3.91 1.15
N VAL A 81 5.67 -4.48 2.35
CA VAL A 81 6.60 -5.45 2.94
C VAL A 81 5.90 -6.75 3.33
N SER A 82 4.74 -7.02 2.72
CA SER A 82 4.04 -8.30 2.82
C SER A 82 4.97 -9.48 2.45
N PRO A 83 4.75 -10.67 3.04
CA PRO A 83 5.47 -11.88 2.64
C PRO A 83 5.43 -12.12 1.13
N GLU A 84 4.29 -11.84 0.50
CA GLU A 84 4.05 -11.98 -0.93
C GLU A 84 4.91 -11.01 -1.75
N ALA A 85 4.98 -9.73 -1.35
CA ALA A 85 5.85 -8.75 -2.00
C ALA A 85 7.33 -9.17 -1.91
N ARG A 86 7.78 -9.62 -0.72
CA ARG A 86 9.17 -10.09 -0.53
C ARG A 86 9.46 -11.35 -1.33
N ALA A 87 8.51 -12.28 -1.39
CA ALA A 87 8.64 -13.49 -2.21
C ALA A 87 8.74 -13.14 -3.70
N ALA A 88 7.95 -12.16 -4.17
CA ALA A 88 8.01 -11.67 -5.55
C ALA A 88 9.37 -11.00 -5.86
N GLU A 89 9.91 -10.18 -4.95
CA GLU A 89 11.25 -9.58 -5.11
C GLU A 89 12.36 -10.64 -5.16
N HIS A 90 12.31 -11.63 -4.27
CA HIS A 90 13.26 -12.74 -4.26
C HIS A 90 13.16 -13.59 -5.54
N TRP A 91 11.93 -13.82 -6.03
CA TRP A 91 11.70 -14.51 -7.29
C TRP A 91 12.33 -13.76 -8.46
N GLN A 92 12.10 -12.45 -8.58
CA GLN A 92 12.71 -11.65 -9.65
C GLN A 92 14.24 -11.67 -9.57
N THR A 93 14.79 -11.60 -8.36
CA THR A 93 16.25 -11.72 -8.15
C THR A 93 16.78 -13.09 -8.57
N TYR A 94 16.03 -14.16 -8.33
CA TYR A 94 16.39 -15.50 -8.79
C TYR A 94 16.35 -15.59 -10.32
N VAL A 95 15.28 -15.13 -10.95
CA VAL A 95 15.13 -15.09 -12.41
C VAL A 95 16.27 -14.32 -13.06
N SER A 96 16.58 -13.10 -12.61
CA SER A 96 17.66 -12.30 -13.20
C SER A 96 19.02 -12.99 -13.09
N ARG A 97 19.26 -13.74 -12.01
CA ARG A 97 20.49 -14.53 -11.87
C ARG A 97 20.53 -15.69 -12.87
N LEU A 98 19.41 -16.36 -13.12
CA LEU A 98 19.32 -17.42 -14.13
C LEU A 98 19.56 -16.89 -15.54
N GLU A 99 18.92 -15.78 -15.90
CA GLU A 99 19.07 -15.15 -17.22
C GLU A 99 20.50 -14.66 -17.48
N ALA A 100 21.25 -14.34 -16.44
CA ALA A 100 22.65 -13.95 -16.52
C ALA A 100 23.62 -15.14 -16.67
N GLN A 101 23.18 -16.38 -16.46
CA GLN A 101 24.03 -17.57 -16.58
C GLN A 101 24.24 -17.94 -18.06
N PRO A 102 25.50 -18.02 -18.55
CA PRO A 102 25.78 -18.51 -19.89
C PRO A 102 25.22 -19.92 -20.09
N GLY A 103 24.55 -20.15 -21.22
CA GLY A 103 23.94 -21.44 -21.55
C GLY A 103 22.58 -21.69 -20.90
N ILE A 104 22.01 -20.72 -20.16
CA ILE A 104 20.62 -20.74 -19.70
C ILE A 104 19.81 -19.70 -20.48
N ILE A 105 18.64 -20.10 -20.97
CA ILE A 105 17.66 -19.21 -21.59
C ILE A 105 16.34 -19.41 -20.86
N VAL A 106 15.85 -18.37 -20.19
CA VAL A 106 14.52 -18.37 -19.59
C VAL A 106 13.50 -18.08 -20.68
N ALA A 107 12.60 -19.03 -20.95
CA ALA A 107 11.57 -18.91 -21.98
C ALA A 107 10.20 -18.54 -21.39
N GLU A 108 9.93 -18.98 -20.17
CA GLU A 108 8.65 -18.76 -19.50
C GLU A 108 8.83 -18.62 -17.99
N GLN A 109 8.05 -17.71 -17.41
CA GLN A 109 7.93 -17.50 -15.98
C GLN A 109 6.45 -17.38 -15.63
N LYS A 110 6.00 -18.07 -14.58
CA LYS A 110 4.62 -18.03 -14.11
C LYS A 110 4.57 -17.97 -12.59
N VAL A 111 3.58 -17.25 -12.08
CA VAL A 111 3.18 -17.29 -10.67
C VAL A 111 1.76 -17.82 -10.61
N ARG A 112 1.53 -18.92 -9.89
CA ARG A 112 0.18 -19.51 -9.73
C ARG A 112 0.04 -20.08 -8.32
N ASP A 113 -1.07 -19.77 -7.66
CA ASP A 113 -1.40 -20.29 -6.31
C ASP A 113 -0.28 -20.07 -5.28
N GLY A 114 0.42 -18.93 -5.36
CA GLY A 114 1.56 -18.60 -4.49
C GLY A 114 2.86 -19.37 -4.79
N GLN A 115 2.89 -20.16 -5.86
CA GLN A 115 4.08 -20.87 -6.33
C GLN A 115 4.68 -20.21 -7.57
N PHE A 116 6.01 -20.28 -7.66
CA PHE A 116 6.79 -19.78 -8.79
C PHE A 116 7.18 -20.92 -9.72
N TYR A 117 6.98 -20.74 -11.02
CA TYR A 117 7.34 -21.68 -12.06
C TYR A 117 8.21 -20.98 -13.10
N ILE A 118 9.25 -21.67 -13.56
CA ILE A 118 10.15 -21.20 -14.63
C ILE A 118 10.46 -22.36 -15.56
N ALA A 119 10.49 -22.07 -16.86
CA ALA A 119 10.87 -23.01 -17.89
C ALA A 119 11.76 -22.31 -18.92
N GLY A 120 12.62 -23.10 -19.55
CA GLY A 120 13.67 -22.56 -20.40
C GLY A 120 14.50 -23.63 -21.08
N LEU A 121 15.52 -23.18 -21.80
CA LEU A 121 16.53 -24.03 -22.40
C LEU A 121 17.79 -23.97 -21.54
N ARG A 122 18.44 -25.11 -21.36
CA ARG A 122 19.75 -25.23 -20.74
C ARG A 122 20.66 -26.00 -21.69
N ASP A 123 21.81 -25.43 -22.01
CA ASP A 123 22.89 -26.14 -22.68
C ASP A 123 23.31 -27.35 -21.81
N PRO A 124 23.41 -28.57 -22.35
CA PRO A 124 23.86 -29.75 -21.60
C PRO A 124 25.20 -29.57 -20.87
N LEU A 125 26.04 -28.65 -21.32
CA LEU A 125 27.35 -28.33 -20.72
C LEU A 125 27.30 -27.15 -19.74
N ALA A 126 26.17 -26.46 -19.60
CA ALA A 126 26.03 -25.36 -18.64
C ALA A 126 26.10 -25.87 -17.19
N ALA A 127 26.49 -25.01 -16.26
CA ALA A 127 26.39 -25.33 -14.83
C ALA A 127 24.92 -25.58 -14.44
N ASP A 128 24.70 -26.35 -13.37
CA ASP A 128 23.36 -26.46 -12.80
C ASP A 128 22.96 -25.10 -12.18
N PRO A 129 21.80 -24.55 -12.56
CA PRO A 129 21.31 -23.32 -11.95
C PRO A 129 20.99 -23.52 -10.47
N GLN A 130 21.47 -22.62 -9.60
CA GLN A 130 21.12 -22.52 -8.18
C GLN A 130 20.35 -21.25 -7.85
#